data_AF-A0A9X2NS14-F1
#
_entry.id   AF-A0A9X2NS14-F1
#
_cell.length_a   1.000
_cell.length_b   1.000
_cell.length_c   1.000
_cell.angle_alpha   90.00
_cell.angle_beta   90.00
_cell.angle_gamma   90.00
#
_symmetry.space_group_name_H-M   'P 1'
#
loop_
_entity.id
_entity.type
_entity.pdbx_description
1 polymer ?
#
loop_
_entity_poly.entity_id
_entity_poly.type
_entity_poly.pdbx_seq_one_letter_code
_entity_poly.pdbx_strand_id
1 'polypeptide(L)'
;MNKEKTHVAYMRDIKFLSYAFGRSNVKCQFYIHVDSVKKMKSKIRELTSRNNGWSYEYRKQRLTWYIRGWLNYFKLAGLKSRIKEWDGWLRDRIRMCIWKSWKRVRTRYRNLKKLIPDGNRVRMAAFCRKKYWRMASHPTVQAALSDERLLRAGYPTFKMYYHPVFKG
;
A
#
# COMPACT_ATOMS: atom_id res chain seq x y z
N MET A 1 3.24 38.21 -8.41
CA MET A 1 4.06 37.00 -8.69
C MET A 1 4.41 36.32 -7.37
N ASN A 2 4.24 35.00 -7.25
CA ASN A 2 4.61 34.26 -6.02
C ASN A 2 6.05 33.72 -6.16
N LYS A 3 7.00 34.30 -5.41
CA LYS A 3 8.44 34.02 -5.50
C LYS A 3 8.83 32.63 -4.98
N GLU A 4 8.04 32.02 -4.10
CA GLU A 4 8.31 30.66 -3.59
C GLU A 4 7.92 29.57 -4.59
N LYS A 5 6.90 29.82 -5.42
CA LYS A 5 6.42 28.87 -6.44
C LYS A 5 7.15 28.99 -7.77
N THR A 6 7.70 30.16 -8.06
CA THR A 6 8.31 30.46 -9.35
C THR A 6 9.82 30.44 -9.21
N HIS A 7 10.45 29.40 -9.75
CA HIS A 7 11.91 29.23 -9.69
C HIS A 7 12.41 28.55 -10.98
N VAL A 8 13.67 28.80 -11.31
CA VAL A 8 14.37 28.11 -12.40
C VAL A 8 15.06 26.89 -11.80
N ALA A 9 14.73 25.70 -12.29
CA ALA A 9 15.33 24.45 -11.84
C ALA A 9 15.48 23.47 -13.01
N TYR A 10 16.24 22.39 -12.79
CA TYR A 10 16.29 21.30 -13.74
C TYR A 10 14.91 20.67 -13.93
N MET A 11 14.61 20.23 -15.15
CA MET A 11 13.31 19.67 -15.56
C MET A 11 12.77 18.57 -14.62
N ARG A 12 13.68 17.82 -13.96
CA ARG A 12 13.37 16.72 -13.04
C ARG A 12 12.87 17.19 -11.68
N ASP A 13 13.27 18.39 -11.28
CA ASP A 13 12.97 18.97 -9.97
C ASP A 13 11.74 19.89 -10.03
N ILE A 14 11.29 20.23 -11.23
CA ILE A 14 10.07 21.00 -11.45
C ILE A 14 8.85 20.10 -11.33
N LYS A 15 7.93 20.50 -10.45
CA LYS A 15 6.61 19.91 -10.31
C LYS A 15 5.59 20.68 -11.15
N PHE A 16 4.93 19.98 -12.07
CA PHE A 16 3.80 20.54 -12.82
C PHE A 16 2.59 19.61 -12.71
N LEU A 17 1.46 20.13 -12.23
CA LEU A 17 0.23 19.34 -12.04
C LEU A 17 0.48 18.00 -11.32
N SER A 18 1.36 18.01 -10.30
CA SER A 18 1.73 16.82 -9.52
C SER A 18 2.58 15.76 -10.27
N TYR A 19 2.92 16.01 -11.53
CA TYR A 19 3.91 15.29 -12.31
C TYR A 19 5.29 15.92 -12.16
N ALA A 20 6.30 15.09 -12.39
CA ALA A 20 7.68 15.49 -12.65
C ALA A 20 8.04 15.03 -14.06
N PHE A 21 9.06 15.63 -14.66
CA PHE A 21 9.49 15.27 -16.01
C PHE A 21 10.89 14.67 -15.96
N GLY A 22 11.20 13.82 -16.92
CA GLY A 22 12.56 13.35 -17.07
C GLY A 22 12.82 12.92 -18.49
N ARG A 23 14.09 12.64 -18.79
CA ARG A 23 14.52 12.24 -20.11
C ARG A 23 14.93 10.78 -20.07
N SER A 24 14.35 9.97 -20.94
CA SER A 24 14.73 8.57 -21.14
C SER A 24 14.88 8.34 -22.64
N ASN A 25 16.06 7.90 -23.07
CA ASN A 25 16.41 7.64 -24.48
C ASN A 25 15.89 8.75 -25.43
N VAL A 26 16.29 10.00 -25.14
CA VAL A 26 16.00 11.21 -25.93
C VAL A 26 14.54 11.73 -25.82
N LYS A 27 13.57 10.92 -25.38
CA LYS A 27 12.17 11.36 -25.18
C LYS A 27 11.90 11.88 -23.78
N CYS A 28 11.06 12.92 -23.68
CA CYS A 28 10.50 13.37 -22.41
C CYS A 28 9.48 12.35 -21.90
N GLN A 29 9.63 11.90 -20.65
CA GLN A 29 8.72 11.00 -19.97
C GLN A 29 8.10 11.69 -18.76
N PHE A 30 6.84 11.39 -18.51
CA PHE A 30 6.15 11.78 -17.29
C PHE A 30 6.52 10.83 -16.15
N TYR A 31 6.87 11.40 -15.01
CA TYR A 31 7.06 10.72 -13.73
C TYR A 31 6.11 11.30 -12.70
N ILE A 32 5.90 10.56 -11.62
CA ILE A 32 5.17 11.09 -10.46
C ILE A 32 6.13 11.86 -9.59
N HIS A 33 5.79 13.13 -9.29
CA HIS A 33 6.57 13.94 -8.38
C HIS A 33 6.62 13.31 -6.97
N VAL A 34 7.73 13.46 -6.27
CA VAL A 34 7.97 12.82 -4.96
C VAL A 34 6.89 13.19 -3.94
N ASP A 35 6.43 14.44 -3.94
CA ASP A 35 5.32 14.88 -3.07
C ASP A 35 4.03 14.12 -3.30
N SER A 36 3.71 13.81 -4.56
CA SER A 36 2.48 13.12 -4.92
C SER A 36 2.51 11.69 -4.40
N VAL A 37 3.68 11.05 -4.44
CA VAL A 37 3.92 9.74 -3.82
C VAL A 37 3.82 9.84 -2.28
N LYS A 38 4.38 10.89 -1.67
CA LYS A 38 4.25 11.14 -0.22
C LYS A 38 2.78 11.31 0.18
N LYS A 39 2.01 12.10 -0.58
CA LYS A 39 0.56 12.30 -0.39
C LYS A 39 -0.19 10.98 -0.55
N MET A 40 0.17 10.16 -1.53
CA MET A 40 -0.41 8.82 -1.72
C MET A 40 -0.17 7.93 -0.50
N LYS A 41 1.09 7.80 -0.06
CA LYS A 41 1.43 7.01 1.12
C LYS A 41 0.74 7.58 2.37
N SER A 42 0.62 8.89 2.53
CA SER A 42 -0.14 9.51 3.63
C SER A 42 -1.62 9.13 3.59
N LYS A 43 -2.26 9.25 2.42
CA LYS A 43 -3.69 8.95 2.29
C LYS A 43 -3.97 7.48 2.56
N ILE A 44 -3.14 6.57 2.05
CA ILE A 44 -3.26 5.14 2.36
C ILE A 44 -3.07 4.90 3.85
N ARG A 45 -2.17 5.63 4.54
CA ARG A 45 -2.02 5.50 5.99
C ARG A 45 -3.28 5.90 6.75
N GLU A 46 -3.99 6.93 6.30
CA GLU A 46 -5.28 7.34 6.86
C GLU A 46 -6.36 6.27 6.63
N LEU A 47 -6.48 5.77 5.40
CA LEU A 47 -7.46 4.73 5.05
C LEU A 47 -7.20 3.41 5.79
N THR A 48 -5.92 3.08 5.99
CA THR A 48 -5.45 1.95 6.80
C THR A 48 -5.14 2.37 8.24
N SER A 49 -5.78 3.43 8.73
CA SER A 49 -5.59 3.85 10.11
C SER A 49 -6.11 2.77 11.06
N ARG A 50 -5.39 2.65 12.17
CA ARG A 50 -5.66 1.70 13.24
C ARG A 50 -6.82 2.14 14.12
N ASN A 51 -7.17 3.43 14.13
CA ASN A 51 -8.03 4.05 15.15
C ASN A 51 -9.39 4.54 14.61
N ASN A 52 -9.69 4.36 13.33
CA ASN A 52 -10.90 4.92 12.72
C ASN A 52 -12.16 4.04 12.84
N GLY A 53 -12.08 2.88 13.51
CA GLY A 53 -13.25 2.01 13.75
C GLY A 53 -13.86 1.34 12.52
N TRP A 54 -13.28 1.48 11.33
CA TRP A 54 -13.89 1.00 10.09
C TRP A 54 -13.94 -0.53 9.99
N SER A 55 -15.04 -1.05 9.45
CA SER A 55 -15.19 -2.44 9.03
C SER A 55 -14.17 -2.81 7.94
N TYR A 56 -13.96 -4.12 7.74
CA TYR A 56 -13.06 -4.58 6.68
C TYR A 56 -13.60 -4.23 5.29
N GLU A 57 -14.89 -4.44 5.05
CA GLU A 57 -15.50 -4.17 3.73
C GLU A 57 -15.43 -2.69 3.37
N TYR A 58 -15.79 -1.80 4.32
CA TYR A 58 -15.70 -0.38 4.08
C TYR A 58 -14.25 0.05 3.77
N ARG A 59 -13.26 -0.51 4.48
CA ARG A 59 -11.85 -0.22 4.20
C ARG A 59 -11.41 -0.71 2.83
N LYS A 60 -11.81 -1.92 2.41
CA LYS A 60 -11.52 -2.46 1.07
C LYS A 60 -12.10 -1.56 -0.02
N GLN A 61 -13.34 -1.13 0.16
CA GLN A 61 -14.04 -0.23 -0.78
C GLN A 61 -13.32 1.12 -0.89
N ARG A 62 -13.02 1.78 0.24
CA ARG A 62 -12.33 3.08 0.24
C ARG A 62 -10.91 3.00 -0.35
N LEU A 63 -10.17 1.93 -0.05
CA LEU A 63 -8.86 1.70 -0.68
C LEU A 63 -9.00 1.50 -2.19
N THR A 64 -10.00 0.73 -2.62
CA THR A 64 -10.27 0.47 -4.04
C THR A 64 -10.54 1.75 -4.81
N TRP A 65 -11.48 2.58 -4.33
CA TRP A 65 -11.80 3.85 -4.97
C TRP A 65 -10.59 4.78 -5.04
N TYR A 66 -9.83 4.86 -3.95
CA TYR A 66 -8.63 5.69 -3.92
C TYR A 66 -7.57 5.23 -4.93
N ILE A 67 -7.23 3.94 -4.93
CA ILE A 67 -6.19 3.38 -5.81
C ILE A 67 -6.59 3.54 -7.28
N ARG A 68 -7.85 3.25 -7.63
CA ARG A 68 -8.36 3.42 -9.01
C ARG A 68 -8.28 4.87 -9.46
N GLY A 69 -8.80 5.80 -8.66
CA GLY A 69 -8.77 7.22 -9.00
C GLY A 69 -7.34 7.76 -9.14
N TRP A 70 -6.45 7.35 -8.23
CA TRP A 70 -5.05 7.79 -8.26
C TRP A 70 -4.29 7.25 -9.47
N LEU A 71 -4.46 5.97 -9.82
CA LEU A 71 -3.85 5.38 -11.02
C LEU A 71 -4.39 6.01 -12.31
N ASN A 72 -5.70 6.27 -12.38
CA ASN A 72 -6.30 6.97 -13.52
C ASN A 72 -5.73 8.37 -13.71
N TYR A 73 -5.55 9.11 -12.61
CA TYR A 73 -4.96 10.44 -12.66
C TYR A 73 -3.50 10.41 -13.15
N PHE A 74 -2.71 9.43 -12.69
CA PHE A 74 -1.29 9.26 -13.05
C PHE A 74 -1.04 8.31 -14.23
N LYS A 75 -2.03 8.08 -15.10
CA LYS A 75 -1.92 7.13 -16.21
C LYS A 75 -0.84 7.45 -17.23
N LEU A 76 -0.39 8.70 -17.31
CA LEU A 76 0.69 9.12 -18.22
C LEU A 76 2.08 8.76 -17.67
N ALA A 77 2.20 8.47 -16.38
CA ALA A 77 3.48 8.20 -15.76
C ALA A 77 3.90 6.72 -15.89
N GLY A 78 5.21 6.49 -16.05
CA GLY A 78 5.78 5.14 -16.08
C GLY A 78 5.82 4.49 -14.69
N LEU A 79 4.76 3.77 -14.29
CA LEU A 79 4.62 3.22 -12.93
C LEU A 79 5.10 1.77 -12.76
N LYS A 80 5.37 1.04 -13.85
CA LYS A 80 5.63 -0.42 -13.84
C LYS A 80 6.64 -0.85 -12.77
N SER A 81 7.76 -0.13 -12.66
CA SER A 81 8.83 -0.46 -11.71
C SER A 81 8.45 -0.24 -10.24
N ARG A 82 7.54 0.70 -9.95
CA ARG A 82 7.18 1.08 -8.58
C ARG A 82 5.96 0.36 -8.02
N ILE A 83 5.11 -0.21 -8.87
CA ILE A 83 3.89 -0.91 -8.45
C ILE A 83 4.21 -2.03 -7.46
N LYS A 84 5.24 -2.85 -7.73
CA LYS A 84 5.63 -3.96 -6.85
C LYS A 84 5.99 -3.47 -5.43
N GLU A 85 6.74 -2.36 -5.34
CA GLU A 85 7.10 -1.74 -4.06
C GLU A 85 5.85 -1.24 -3.32
N TRP A 86 4.99 -0.49 -4.00
CA TRP A 86 3.78 0.08 -3.39
C TRP A 86 2.80 -0.99 -2.95
N ASP A 87 2.68 -2.06 -3.72
CA ASP A 87 1.86 -3.21 -3.41
C ASP A 87 2.37 -4.00 -2.22
N GLY A 88 3.69 -4.22 -2.12
CA GLY A 88 4.30 -4.82 -0.92
C GLY A 88 4.02 -3.99 0.33
N TRP A 89 4.26 -2.68 0.23
CA TRP A 89 4.00 -1.75 1.34
C TRP A 89 2.51 -1.69 1.74
N LEU A 90 1.60 -1.68 0.76
CA LEU A 90 0.15 -1.69 0.98
C LEU A 90 -0.30 -2.97 1.69
N ARG A 91 0.22 -4.14 1.29
CA ARG A 91 -0.10 -5.41 1.93
C ARG A 91 0.38 -5.47 3.37
N ASP A 92 1.56 -4.93 3.68
CA ASP A 92 2.02 -4.82 5.07
C ASP A 92 1.12 -3.90 5.90
N ARG A 93 0.59 -2.82 5.32
CA ARG A 93 -0.41 -1.98 6.00
C ARG A 93 -1.70 -2.74 6.28
N ILE A 94 -2.18 -3.52 5.32
CA ILE A 94 -3.39 -4.35 5.47
C ILE A 94 -3.18 -5.42 6.56
N ARG A 95 -2.05 -6.14 6.53
CA ARG A 95 -1.68 -7.12 7.56
C ARG A 95 -1.62 -6.48 8.94
N MET A 96 -1.03 -5.29 9.05
CA MET A 96 -0.98 -4.56 10.31
C MET A 96 -2.40 -4.25 10.84
N CYS A 97 -3.34 -3.85 9.97
CA CYS A 97 -4.73 -3.60 10.36
C CYS A 97 -5.43 -4.88 10.87
N ILE A 98 -5.29 -6.00 10.13
CA ILE A 98 -5.85 -7.30 10.52
C ILE A 98 -5.20 -7.82 11.80
N TRP A 99 -3.90 -7.62 11.97
CA TRP A 99 -3.21 -8.02 13.19
C TRP A 99 -3.66 -7.20 14.40
N LYS A 100 -3.89 -5.89 14.23
CA LYS A 100 -4.42 -5.04 15.30
C LYS A 100 -5.84 -5.47 15.71
N SER A 101 -6.71 -5.77 14.75
CA SER A 101 -8.09 -6.19 15.04
C SER A 101 -8.13 -7.53 15.78
N TRP A 102 -7.12 -8.40 15.58
CA TRP A 102 -6.83 -9.54 16.48
C TRP A 102 -6.22 -9.03 17.80
N LYS A 103 -6.96 -8.18 18.52
CA LYS A 103 -6.48 -7.44 19.70
C LYS A 103 -5.99 -8.37 20.81
N ARG A 104 -6.73 -9.45 21.08
CA ARG A 104 -6.47 -10.39 22.18
C ARG A 104 -5.56 -11.54 21.71
N VAL A 105 -4.63 -11.95 22.56
CA VAL A 105 -3.70 -13.07 22.28
C VAL A 105 -4.47 -14.35 21.92
N ARG A 106 -5.54 -14.67 22.65
CA ARG A 106 -6.42 -15.81 22.35
C ARG A 106 -6.99 -15.78 20.93
N THR A 107 -7.32 -14.59 20.41
CA THR A 107 -7.84 -14.40 19.06
C THR A 107 -6.73 -14.58 18.02
N ARG A 108 -5.54 -14.03 18.26
CA ARG A 108 -4.37 -14.22 17.39
C ARG A 108 -4.03 -15.70 17.27
N TYR A 109 -3.92 -16.38 18.41
CA TYR A 109 -3.62 -17.81 18.47
C TYR A 109 -4.67 -18.64 17.70
N ARG A 110 -5.95 -18.42 17.97
CA ARG A 110 -7.05 -19.13 17.29
C ARG A 110 -7.03 -18.91 15.77
N ASN A 111 -6.84 -17.68 15.31
CA ASN A 111 -6.83 -17.37 13.88
C ASN A 111 -5.58 -17.89 13.19
N LEU A 112 -4.41 -17.81 13.83
CA LEU A 112 -3.17 -18.37 13.30
C LEU A 112 -3.21 -19.90 13.24
N LYS A 113 -3.72 -20.58 14.28
CA LYS A 113 -3.84 -22.05 14.32
C LYS A 113 -4.70 -22.61 13.18
N LYS A 114 -5.72 -21.87 12.74
CA LYS A 114 -6.56 -22.24 11.58
C LYS A 114 -5.82 -22.19 10.25
N LEU A 115 -4.74 -21.41 10.17
CA LEU A 115 -4.10 -21.02 8.92
C LEU A 115 -2.68 -21.56 8.75
N ILE A 116 -2.04 -21.94 9.86
CA ILE A 116 -0.66 -22.41 9.97
C ILE A 116 -0.65 -23.74 10.73
N PRO A 117 -0.12 -24.82 10.14
CA PRO A 117 -0.05 -26.14 10.78
C PRO A 117 0.92 -26.19 11.99
N ASP A 118 2.03 -25.47 11.91
CA ASP A 118 3.07 -25.48 12.94
C ASP A 118 2.63 -24.75 14.22
N GLY A 119 2.30 -25.52 15.25
CA GLY A 119 1.86 -25.01 16.55
C GLY A 119 2.89 -24.17 17.29
N ASN A 120 4.19 -24.45 17.15
CA ASN A 120 5.25 -23.70 17.81
C ASN A 120 5.40 -22.32 17.17
N ARG A 121 5.43 -22.25 15.83
CA ARG A 121 5.44 -20.96 15.10
C ARG A 121 4.20 -20.12 15.41
N VAL A 122 3.04 -20.75 15.53
CA VAL A 122 1.78 -20.08 15.92
C VAL A 122 1.90 -19.49 17.33
N ARG A 123 2.39 -20.26 18.30
CA ARG A 123 2.58 -19.80 19.69
C ARG A 123 3.58 -18.64 19.74
N MET A 124 4.73 -18.75 19.10
CA MET A 124 5.73 -17.67 19.03
C MET A 124 5.14 -16.37 18.48
N ALA A 125 4.41 -16.44 17.36
CA ALA A 125 3.82 -15.26 16.74
C ALA A 125 2.66 -14.66 17.55
N ALA A 126 1.77 -15.49 18.11
CA ALA A 126 0.58 -15.01 18.83
C ALA A 126 0.94 -14.27 20.12
N PHE A 127 1.94 -14.76 20.85
CA PHE A 127 2.41 -14.20 22.13
C PHE A 127 3.50 -13.14 21.96
N CYS A 128 3.97 -12.91 20.73
CA CYS A 128 5.00 -11.92 20.44
C CYS A 128 4.58 -10.51 20.88
N ARG A 129 5.47 -9.83 21.63
CA ARG A 129 5.27 -8.47 22.15
C ARG A 129 5.73 -7.36 21.18
N LYS A 130 6.17 -7.72 19.97
CA LYS A 130 6.63 -6.73 18.97
C LYS A 130 5.46 -5.87 18.48
N LYS A 131 5.78 -4.64 18.07
CA LYS A 131 4.77 -3.67 17.59
C LYS A 131 4.08 -4.17 16.31
N TYR A 132 2.86 -3.69 16.05
CA TYR A 132 2.03 -4.18 14.96
C TYR A 132 2.66 -4.11 13.58
N TRP A 133 3.41 -3.04 13.28
CA TRP A 133 4.13 -2.92 12.00
C TRP A 133 5.18 -4.01 11.85
N ARG A 134 5.95 -4.29 12.90
CA ARG A 134 6.92 -5.39 12.90
C ARG A 134 6.25 -6.76 12.76
N MET A 135 5.08 -6.94 13.35
CA MET A 135 4.30 -8.17 13.21
C MET A 135 3.69 -8.37 11.83
N ALA A 136 3.40 -7.30 11.08
CA ALA A 136 2.93 -7.40 9.70
C ALA A 136 3.95 -8.10 8.79
N SER A 137 5.24 -7.90 9.07
CA SER A 137 6.35 -8.55 8.35
C SER A 137 6.87 -9.82 9.04
N HIS A 138 6.22 -10.30 10.11
CA HIS A 138 6.64 -11.53 10.79
C HIS A 138 6.33 -12.74 9.89
N PRO A 139 7.26 -13.70 9.68
CA PRO A 139 7.08 -14.79 8.72
C PRO A 139 5.78 -15.60 8.92
N THR A 140 5.45 -15.96 10.17
CA THR A 140 4.19 -16.65 10.48
C THR A 140 2.95 -15.82 10.14
N VAL A 141 2.99 -14.49 10.33
CA VAL A 141 1.85 -13.61 10.02
C VAL A 141 1.74 -13.39 8.52
N GLN A 142 2.86 -13.25 7.80
CA GLN A 142 2.87 -13.19 6.34
C GLN A 142 2.38 -14.49 5.71
N ALA A 143 2.79 -15.65 6.24
CA ALA A 143 2.26 -16.94 5.78
C ALA A 143 0.75 -17.08 6.07
N ALA A 144 0.30 -16.65 7.25
CA ALA A 144 -1.11 -16.70 7.62
C ALA A 144 -1.95 -15.77 6.74
N LEU A 145 -1.47 -14.53 6.55
CA LEU A 145 -2.07 -13.48 5.74
C LEU A 145 -1.27 -13.30 4.44
N SER A 146 -1.17 -14.38 3.67
CA SER A 146 -0.40 -14.41 2.41
C SER A 146 -0.99 -13.47 1.37
N ASP A 147 -0.17 -13.07 0.40
CA ASP A 147 -0.59 -12.18 -0.70
C ASP A 147 -1.83 -12.74 -1.41
N GLU A 148 -1.86 -14.06 -1.64
CA GLU A 148 -2.98 -14.78 -2.25
C GLU A 148 -4.24 -14.75 -1.38
N ARG A 149 -4.10 -14.97 -0.07
CA ARG A 149 -5.24 -14.92 0.86
C ARG A 149 -5.83 -13.52 0.95
N LEU A 150 -4.97 -12.49 0.96
CA LEU A 150 -5.42 -11.09 0.93
C LEU A 150 -6.16 -10.78 -0.38
N LEU A 151 -5.65 -11.25 -1.52
CA LEU A 151 -6.30 -11.08 -2.81
C LEU A 151 -7.66 -11.79 -2.85
N ARG A 152 -7.72 -13.05 -2.42
CA ARG A 152 -8.96 -13.84 -2.33
C ARG A 152 -9.98 -13.21 -1.38
N ALA A 153 -9.51 -12.57 -0.30
CA ALA A 153 -10.37 -11.83 0.62
C ALA A 153 -10.86 -10.48 0.04
N GLY A 154 -10.47 -10.11 -1.20
CA GLY A 154 -10.95 -8.90 -1.89
C GLY A 154 -10.18 -7.62 -1.54
N TYR A 155 -8.96 -7.71 -0.99
CA TYR A 155 -8.15 -6.52 -0.79
C TYR A 155 -7.55 -6.01 -2.12
N PRO A 156 -7.62 -4.70 -2.39
CA PRO A 156 -7.11 -4.15 -3.64
C PRO A 156 -5.59 -4.11 -3.68
N THR A 157 -5.05 -4.19 -4.89
CA THR A 157 -3.64 -3.93 -5.20
C THR A 157 -3.56 -2.91 -6.34
N PHE A 158 -2.47 -2.15 -6.39
CA PHE A 158 -2.15 -1.28 -7.52
C PHE A 158 -2.02 -2.07 -8.81
N LYS A 159 -1.36 -3.24 -8.78
CA LYS A 159 -1.20 -4.10 -9.97
C LYS A 159 -2.54 -4.48 -10.61
N MET A 160 -3.54 -4.80 -9.80
CA MET A 160 -4.87 -5.20 -10.28
C MET A 160 -5.54 -4.11 -11.14
N TYR A 161 -5.36 -2.85 -10.77
CA TYR A 161 -5.95 -1.72 -11.48
C TYR A 161 -4.99 -1.04 -12.46
N TYR A 162 -3.72 -1.41 -12.45
CA TYR A 162 -2.75 -0.87 -13.40
C TYR A 162 -2.99 -1.40 -14.81
N HIS A 163 -3.17 -2.70 -15.01
CA HIS A 163 -3.32 -3.24 -16.38
C HIS A 163 -4.55 -2.71 -17.15
N PRO A 164 -5.75 -2.59 -16.54
CA PRO A 164 -6.94 -2.08 -17.24
C PRO A 164 -6.81 -0.62 -17.71
N VAL A 165 -6.06 0.20 -16.97
CA VAL A 165 -5.99 1.66 -17.21
C VAL A 165 -5.07 2.01 -18.38
N PHE A 166 -4.16 1.11 -18.76
CA PHE A 166 -3.09 1.36 -19.74
C PHE A 166 -3.24 0.52 -21.02
N LYS A 167 -4.38 -0.16 -21.21
CA LYS A 167 -4.73 -0.93 -22.43
C LYS A 167 -5.67 -0.17 -23.39
N GLY A 168 -5.97 1.10 -23.10
CA GLY A 168 -6.75 1.97 -23.98
C GLY A 168 -5.88 2.67 -25.02
#